data_AF-A0A453AS47-F1
#
_entry.id   AF-A0A453AS47-F1
#
_cell.length_a   1.000
_cell.length_b   1.000
_cell.length_c   1.000
_cell.angle_alpha   90.00
_cell.angle_beta   90.00
_cell.angle_gamma   90.00
#
_symmetry.space_group_name_H-M   'P 1'
#
loop_
_entity.id
_entity.type
_entity.pdbx_description
1 polymer ?
#
loop_
_entity_poly.entity_id
_entity_poly.type
_entity_poly.pdbx_seq_one_letter_code
_entity_poly.pdbx_strand_id
1 'polypeptide(L)'
;MLKLIDQDADSFAQRAEMYYKKRPVLVDMLGDLYRTHRSLAEQYDLLKHGSGTCRSKFNPSPCTKSWSPGSMDGKATKSWSSGSMDDSESEVDDPEEEHDEKVSEGEAEAAAKKDQLDQEAELMRAEIKRLSEQNAELQKVIEENKTAHEAELAAKDEEKREVIRQLASSIDMVKQENYTLRELLKSPNPKHHPAAAAQPRGFDLRKLTMDLFSAKLFTGQRKHSGPMVAL
;
A
#
# COMPACT_ATOMS: atom_id res chain seq x y z
N MET A 1 -7.58 15.39 5.52
CA MET A 1 -8.17 14.03 5.59
C MET A 1 -8.07 13.26 4.27
N LEU A 2 -8.68 13.66 3.16
CA LEU A 2 -8.65 12.91 1.88
C LEU A 2 -7.24 12.59 1.34
N LYS A 3 -6.31 13.55 1.42
CA LYS A 3 -4.90 13.34 1.05
C LYS A 3 -4.18 12.26 1.87
N LEU A 4 -4.71 11.91 3.05
CA LEU A 4 -4.13 10.89 3.90
C LEU A 4 -4.56 9.48 3.45
N ILE A 5 -5.73 9.36 2.82
CA ILE A 5 -6.31 8.08 2.35
C ILE A 5 -6.00 7.77 0.88
N ASP A 6 -5.80 8.79 0.03
CA ASP A 6 -5.61 8.63 -1.43
C ASP A 6 -4.17 8.28 -1.87
N GLN A 7 -3.33 7.69 -1.00
CA GLN A 7 -1.99 7.28 -1.46
C GLN A 7 -2.07 6.00 -2.30
N ASP A 8 -1.51 6.07 -3.50
CA ASP A 8 -1.40 4.94 -4.44
C ASP A 8 -0.69 3.77 -3.78
N ALA A 9 -1.40 2.65 -3.68
CA ALA A 9 -0.86 1.39 -3.25
C ALA A 9 -1.08 0.40 -4.40
N ASP A 10 0.03 -0.08 -4.97
CA ASP A 10 0.06 -0.96 -6.13
C ASP A 10 -0.51 -2.36 -5.81
N SER A 11 -0.76 -2.66 -4.53
CA SER A 11 -1.39 -3.88 -4.04
C SER A 11 -2.38 -3.64 -2.89
N PHE A 12 -3.39 -4.52 -2.78
CA PHE A 12 -4.40 -4.49 -1.70
C PHE A 12 -3.76 -4.60 -0.30
N ALA A 13 -2.80 -5.51 -0.14
CA ALA A 13 -2.12 -5.71 1.15
C ALA A 13 -1.40 -4.43 1.61
N GLN A 14 -0.69 -3.78 0.70
CA GLN A 14 -0.01 -2.52 0.94
C GLN A 14 -0.98 -1.37 1.25
N ARG A 15 -2.14 -1.35 0.58
CA ARG A 15 -3.23 -0.39 0.89
C ARG A 15 -3.74 -0.58 2.32
N ALA A 16 -3.99 -1.82 2.73
CA ALA A 16 -4.45 -2.14 4.08
C ALA A 16 -3.40 -1.74 5.14
N GLU A 17 -2.13 -2.06 4.92
CA GLU A 17 -1.03 -1.69 5.82
C GLU A 17 -0.93 -0.17 5.98
N MET A 18 -0.95 0.58 4.87
CA MET A 18 -0.88 2.04 4.88
C MET A 18 -2.09 2.67 5.58
N TYR A 19 -3.28 2.10 5.41
CA TYR A 19 -4.48 2.54 6.12
C TYR A 19 -4.31 2.40 7.64
N TYR A 20 -3.90 1.23 8.14
CA TYR A 20 -3.76 1.01 9.58
C TYR A 20 -2.65 1.87 10.20
N LYS A 21 -1.56 2.14 9.47
CA LYS A 21 -0.51 3.09 9.89
C LYS A 21 -1.04 4.52 10.04
N LYS A 22 -1.93 4.95 9.15
CA LYS A 22 -2.47 6.33 9.13
C LYS A 22 -3.75 6.52 9.93
N ARG A 23 -4.39 5.43 10.34
CA ARG A 23 -5.64 5.41 11.11
C ARG A 23 -5.60 6.29 12.37
N PRO A 24 -4.53 6.33 13.19
CA PRO A 24 -4.50 7.18 14.38
C PRO A 24 -4.66 8.67 14.03
N VAL A 25 -3.93 9.13 13.01
CA VAL A 25 -3.96 10.53 12.56
C VAL A 25 -5.33 10.88 11.94
N LEU A 26 -5.97 9.93 11.25
CA LEU A 26 -7.33 10.11 10.74
C LEU A 26 -8.35 10.27 11.87
N VAL A 27 -8.28 9.41 12.89
CA VAL A 27 -9.18 9.44 14.04
C VAL A 27 -9.04 10.76 14.81
N ASP A 28 -7.81 11.24 15.00
CA ASP A 28 -7.54 12.50 15.68
C ASP A 28 -8.17 13.69 14.94
N MET A 29 -7.89 13.85 13.63
CA MET A 29 -8.49 14.89 12.81
C MET A 29 -10.04 14.83 12.77
N LEU A 30 -10.62 13.62 12.72
CA LEU A 30 -12.07 13.42 12.79
C LEU A 30 -12.63 13.85 14.14
N GLY A 31 -11.91 13.55 15.22
CA GLY A 31 -12.24 13.98 16.58
C GLY A 31 -12.28 15.51 16.68
N ASP A 32 -11.28 16.20 16.14
CA ASP A 32 -11.22 17.66 16.13
C ASP A 32 -12.34 18.27 15.29
N LEU A 33 -12.62 17.71 14.11
CA LEU A 33 -13.74 18.16 13.28
C LEU A 33 -15.07 17.99 14.02
N TYR A 34 -15.27 16.87 14.71
CA TYR A 34 -16.49 16.64 15.47
C TYR A 34 -16.63 17.62 16.64
N ARG A 35 -15.56 17.83 17.42
CA ARG A 35 -15.56 18.77 18.56
C ARG A 35 -15.84 20.21 18.10
N THR A 36 -15.21 20.64 17.02
CA THR A 36 -15.38 22.00 16.47
C THR A 36 -16.78 22.20 15.89
N HIS A 37 -17.29 21.24 15.11
CA HIS A 37 -18.64 21.32 14.56
C HIS A 37 -19.70 21.31 15.68
N ARG A 38 -19.51 20.50 16.72
CA ARG A 38 -20.43 20.45 17.86
C ARG A 38 -20.45 21.77 18.63
N SER A 39 -19.28 22.34 18.93
CA SER A 39 -19.15 23.65 19.57
C SER A 39 -19.82 24.76 18.75
N LEU A 40 -19.64 24.75 17.43
CA LEU A 40 -20.29 25.73 16.54
C LEU A 40 -21.83 25.61 16.58
N ALA A 41 -22.36 24.39 16.56
CA ALA A 41 -23.80 24.15 16.67
C ALA A 41 -24.34 24.62 18.02
N GLU A 42 -23.65 24.32 19.13
CA GLU A 42 -24.03 24.78 20.47
C GLU A 42 -24.04 26.32 20.56
N GLN A 43 -23.06 27.01 19.98
CA GLN A 43 -23.06 28.48 19.92
C GLN A 43 -24.18 29.04 19.06
N TYR A 44 -24.53 28.37 17.97
CA TYR A 44 -25.67 28.76 17.15
C TYR A 44 -26.99 28.61 17.91
N ASP A 45 -27.18 27.50 18.64
CA ASP A 45 -28.36 27.30 19.48
C ASP A 45 -28.43 28.35 20.59
N LEU A 46 -27.30 28.68 21.23
CA LEU A 46 -27.22 29.77 22.21
C LEU A 46 -27.59 31.12 21.60
N LEU A 47 -27.17 31.42 20.37
CA LEU A 47 -27.51 32.67 19.69
C LEU A 47 -28.99 32.70 19.28
N LYS A 48 -29.52 31.58 18.81
CA LYS A 48 -30.92 31.43 18.39
C LYS A 48 -31.89 31.55 19.57
N HIS A 49 -31.52 31.01 20.73
CA HIS A 49 -32.33 31.12 21.96
C HIS A 49 -32.00 32.36 22.80
N GLY A 50 -30.81 32.95 22.63
CA GLY A 50 -30.38 34.18 23.32
C GLY A 50 -30.82 35.50 22.67
N SER A 51 -31.43 35.45 21.47
CA SER A 51 -31.94 36.64 20.76
C SER A 51 -33.30 37.13 21.29
N GLY A 52 -33.95 36.36 22.17
CA GLY A 52 -35.22 36.72 22.79
C GLY A 52 -35.10 36.90 24.30
N THR A 53 -34.70 38.10 24.75
CA THR A 53 -34.97 38.69 26.08
C THR A 53 -33.73 39.10 26.88
N CYS A 54 -33.70 40.42 27.15
CA CYS A 54 -32.93 41.16 28.15
C CYS A 54 -31.47 41.57 27.84
N ARG A 55 -31.40 42.79 27.32
CA ARG A 55 -30.38 43.78 27.66
C ARG A 55 -30.20 43.81 29.20
N SER A 56 -29.01 43.51 29.69
CA SER A 56 -28.54 44.05 30.97
C SER A 56 -27.12 44.58 30.76
N LYS A 57 -26.96 45.88 31.03
CA LYS A 57 -25.71 46.61 30.88
C LYS A 57 -24.80 46.33 32.09
N PHE A 58 -23.50 46.28 31.83
CA PHE A 58 -22.41 46.65 32.75
C PHE A 58 -22.03 45.63 33.85
N ASN A 59 -20.97 44.83 33.63
CA ASN A 59 -19.61 45.04 34.20
C ASN A 59 -18.70 43.82 33.87
N PRO A 60 -17.41 43.98 33.53
CA PRO A 60 -16.49 42.86 33.35
C PRO A 60 -15.77 42.57 34.68
N SER A 61 -15.99 41.39 35.26
CA SER A 61 -15.09 40.80 36.26
C SER A 61 -15.28 39.28 36.30
N PRO A 62 -14.19 38.49 36.33
CA PRO A 62 -14.26 37.03 36.33
C PRO A 62 -14.16 36.47 37.75
N CYS A 63 -15.18 35.75 38.24
CA CYS A 63 -15.04 34.79 39.34
C CYS A 63 -16.32 33.95 39.49
N THR A 64 -16.30 32.66 39.15
CA THR A 64 -16.10 31.47 40.03
C THR A 64 -17.37 30.95 40.71
N LYS A 65 -17.32 29.62 40.97
CA LYS A 65 -18.25 28.69 41.65
C LYS A 65 -19.15 27.93 40.65
N SER A 66 -19.23 26.61 40.60
CA SER A 66 -18.66 25.53 41.44
C SER A 66 -19.11 24.18 40.85
N TRP A 67 -18.20 23.25 40.60
CA TRP A 67 -18.37 21.85 40.98
C TRP A 67 -16.97 21.25 41.12
N SER A 68 -16.66 20.78 42.32
CA SER A 68 -15.36 20.26 42.74
C SER A 68 -14.96 19.01 41.95
N PRO A 69 -13.67 18.86 41.65
CA PRO A 69 -12.96 17.64 42.04
C PRO A 69 -11.88 17.99 43.07
N GLY A 70 -11.74 17.13 44.08
CA GLY A 70 -10.76 17.29 45.15
C GLY A 70 -9.32 17.41 44.63
N SER A 71 -8.62 18.37 45.25
CA SER A 71 -7.18 18.63 45.32
C SER A 71 -6.42 17.42 45.91
N MET A 72 -5.11 17.16 45.71
CA MET A 72 -3.96 18.06 45.79
C MET A 72 -2.77 17.61 44.91
N ASP A 73 -1.98 18.62 44.55
CA ASP A 73 -0.74 18.63 43.78
C ASP A 73 0.47 17.91 44.41
N GLY A 74 1.47 17.61 43.57
CA GLY A 74 2.81 17.22 44.01
C GLY A 74 3.77 16.86 42.87
N LYS A 75 4.11 17.83 42.02
CA LYS A 75 5.14 17.74 40.98
C LYS A 75 6.54 17.73 41.61
N ALA A 76 7.44 16.82 41.20
CA ALA A 76 8.80 17.14 40.73
C ALA A 76 9.73 15.91 40.59
N THR A 77 10.33 15.84 39.41
CA THR A 77 11.76 15.53 39.13
C THR A 77 12.39 14.19 39.53
N LYS A 78 12.58 13.34 38.50
CA LYS A 78 13.88 12.78 38.03
C LYS A 78 15.09 12.91 38.97
N SER A 79 15.68 11.79 39.38
CA SER A 79 17.09 11.44 39.13
C SER A 79 17.49 10.16 39.89
N TRP A 80 18.54 9.54 39.38
CA TRP A 80 19.15 8.24 39.64
C TRP A 80 19.69 7.96 41.05
N SER A 81 19.93 6.65 41.23
CA SER A 81 21.06 6.00 41.92
C SER A 81 20.90 5.56 43.38
N SER A 82 20.99 4.23 43.51
CA SER A 82 21.93 3.45 44.34
C SER A 82 22.07 3.76 45.83
N GLY A 83 21.88 2.70 46.64
CA GLY A 83 22.81 2.38 47.72
C GLY A 83 22.21 2.08 49.09
N SER A 84 22.76 1.02 49.72
CA SER A 84 23.02 0.83 51.16
C SER A 84 21.83 0.40 52.04
N MET A 85 21.77 -0.87 52.49
CA MET A 85 22.33 -1.49 53.72
C MET A 85 21.54 -1.21 55.01
N ASP A 86 21.07 -2.29 55.64
CA ASP A 86 21.27 -2.75 57.04
C ASP A 86 20.08 -3.69 57.37
N ASP A 87 20.29 -4.99 57.53
CA ASP A 87 20.77 -5.69 58.74
C ASP A 87 19.74 -5.64 59.88
N SER A 88 19.17 -6.80 60.19
CA SER A 88 18.38 -7.05 61.40
C SER A 88 18.36 -8.55 61.63
N GLU A 89 19.14 -8.90 62.63
CA GLU A 89 19.38 -10.24 63.14
C GLU A 89 18.11 -10.78 63.82
N SER A 90 17.85 -12.07 63.62
CA SER A 90 16.90 -12.82 64.43
C SER A 90 17.45 -14.22 64.65
N GLU A 91 18.06 -14.37 65.82
CA GLU A 91 18.47 -15.62 66.45
C GLU A 91 17.23 -16.35 66.98
N VAL A 92 16.96 -17.57 66.52
CA VAL A 92 16.18 -18.59 67.25
C VAL A 92 16.53 -20.00 66.74
N ASP A 93 17.17 -20.74 67.65
CA ASP A 93 17.23 -22.18 67.90
C ASP A 93 17.08 -23.21 66.76
N ASP A 94 18.13 -24.03 66.65
CA ASP A 94 18.23 -25.29 65.93
C ASP A 94 17.64 -26.44 66.78
N PRO A 95 16.74 -27.26 66.21
CA PRO A 95 16.68 -28.67 66.55
C PRO A 95 17.26 -29.50 65.40
N GLU A 96 18.44 -30.07 65.65
CA GLU A 96 18.97 -31.21 64.91
C GLU A 96 17.90 -32.31 64.82
N GLU A 97 17.43 -32.61 63.60
CA GLU A 97 16.90 -33.94 63.27
C GLU A 97 17.71 -34.50 62.09
N GLU A 98 18.61 -35.43 62.41
CA GLU A 98 18.99 -36.50 61.50
C GLU A 98 17.73 -37.25 61.08
N HIS A 99 17.40 -37.24 59.78
CA HIS A 99 16.61 -38.33 59.22
C HIS A 99 16.98 -38.59 57.76
N ASP A 100 17.76 -39.65 57.61
CA ASP A 100 17.85 -40.66 56.56
C ASP A 100 17.35 -40.38 55.14
N GLU A 101 18.22 -40.77 54.22
CA GLU A 101 17.99 -41.19 52.84
C GLU A 101 16.54 -41.60 52.50
N LYS A 102 15.92 -40.87 51.58
CA LYS A 102 14.94 -41.44 50.65
C LYS A 102 15.08 -40.83 49.26
N VAL A 103 16.17 -41.19 48.57
CA VAL A 103 16.16 -41.31 47.11
C VAL A 103 15.07 -42.35 46.78
N SER A 104 14.12 -42.06 45.87
CA SER A 104 13.58 -43.05 44.91
C SER A 104 12.33 -42.64 44.11
N GLU A 105 11.54 -41.59 44.41
CA GLU A 105 10.21 -41.45 43.73
C GLU A 105 10.02 -40.21 42.83
N GLY A 106 11.03 -39.35 42.67
CA GLY A 106 10.94 -38.15 41.80
C GLY A 106 11.48 -38.32 40.37
N GLU A 107 12.29 -39.35 40.10
CA GLU A 107 13.06 -39.45 38.86
C GLU A 107 12.23 -40.05 37.69
N ALA A 108 11.27 -40.93 38.00
CA ALA A 108 10.42 -41.56 36.98
C ALA A 108 9.38 -40.58 36.40
N GLU A 109 8.78 -39.70 37.22
CA GLU A 109 7.87 -38.66 36.73
C GLU A 109 8.59 -37.55 35.96
N ALA A 110 9.82 -37.18 36.36
CA ALA A 110 10.63 -36.18 35.66
C ALA A 110 11.13 -36.70 34.31
N ALA A 111 11.49 -38.00 34.22
CA ALA A 111 11.84 -38.65 32.96
C ALA A 111 10.64 -38.75 32.00
N ALA A 112 9.46 -39.15 32.50
CA ALA A 112 8.25 -39.25 31.67
C ALA A 112 7.77 -37.90 31.10
N LYS A 113 7.90 -36.80 31.88
CA LYS A 113 7.61 -35.43 31.41
C LYS A 113 8.64 -34.96 30.37
N LYS A 114 9.92 -35.35 30.51
CA LYS A 114 10.97 -35.04 29.54
C LYS A 114 10.76 -35.76 28.20
N ASP A 115 10.40 -37.04 28.24
CA ASP A 115 10.12 -37.81 27.02
C ASP A 115 8.90 -37.28 26.24
N GLN A 116 7.87 -36.77 26.96
CA GLN A 116 6.74 -36.08 26.32
C GLN A 116 7.17 -34.76 25.66
N LEU A 117 8.01 -33.95 26.33
CA LEU A 117 8.53 -32.71 25.77
C LEU A 117 9.43 -32.96 24.55
N ASP A 118 10.23 -34.02 24.58
CA ASP A 118 11.10 -34.40 23.46
C ASP A 118 10.27 -34.85 22.24
N GLN A 119 9.19 -35.61 22.45
CA GLN A 119 8.23 -35.96 21.38
C GLN A 119 7.50 -34.74 20.81
N GLU A 120 7.06 -33.82 21.66
CA GLU A 120 6.42 -32.57 21.22
C GLU A 120 7.41 -31.70 20.41
N ALA A 121 8.67 -31.62 20.84
CA ALA A 121 9.72 -30.90 20.13
C ALA A 121 10.02 -31.53 18.75
N GLU A 122 9.98 -32.87 18.64
CA GLU A 122 10.14 -33.55 17.34
C GLU A 122 8.99 -33.25 16.38
N LEU A 123 7.74 -33.28 16.86
CA LEU A 123 6.57 -32.91 16.06
C LEU A 123 6.66 -31.46 15.58
N MET A 124 7.05 -30.54 16.48
CA MET A 124 7.22 -29.13 16.14
C MET A 124 8.35 -28.93 15.11
N ARG A 125 9.46 -29.66 15.22
CA ARG A 125 10.56 -29.62 14.23
C ARG A 125 10.12 -30.16 12.87
N ALA A 126 9.36 -31.25 12.84
CA ALA A 126 8.81 -31.81 11.60
C ALA A 126 7.86 -30.82 10.91
N GLU A 127 7.00 -30.16 11.69
CA GLU A 127 6.07 -29.15 11.17
C GLU A 127 6.80 -27.89 10.67
N ILE A 128 7.82 -27.42 11.39
CA ILE A 128 8.69 -26.32 10.93
C ILE A 128 9.35 -26.67 9.59
N LYS A 129 9.85 -27.91 9.44
CA LYS A 129 10.45 -28.37 8.19
C LYS A 129 9.43 -28.35 7.05
N ARG A 130 8.24 -28.91 7.27
CA ARG A 130 7.14 -28.94 6.29
C ARG A 130 6.72 -27.52 5.87
N LEU A 131 6.55 -26.62 6.83
CA LEU A 131 6.22 -25.21 6.57
C LEU A 131 7.35 -24.49 5.83
N SER A 132 8.61 -24.79 6.15
CA SER A 132 9.76 -24.22 5.45
C SER A 132 9.82 -24.65 3.98
N GLU A 133 9.50 -25.91 3.69
CA GLU A 133 9.44 -26.45 2.33
C GLU A 133 8.30 -25.80 1.52
N GLN A 134 7.11 -25.67 2.13
CA GLN A 134 5.99 -24.96 1.49
C GLN A 134 6.31 -23.48 1.22
N ASN A 135 6.97 -22.80 2.16
CA ASN A 135 7.38 -21.41 1.96
C ASN A 135 8.41 -21.27 0.84
N ALA A 136 9.34 -22.21 0.71
CA ALA A 136 10.30 -22.24 -0.40
C ALA A 136 9.60 -22.46 -1.75
N GLU A 137 8.60 -23.35 -1.80
CA GLU A 137 7.79 -23.58 -3.00
C GLU A 137 6.97 -22.33 -3.37
N LEU A 138 6.33 -21.70 -2.39
CA LEU A 138 5.61 -20.43 -2.60
C LEU A 138 6.53 -19.33 -3.12
N GLN A 139 7.74 -19.19 -2.58
CA GLN A 139 8.73 -18.23 -3.08
C GLN A 139 9.10 -18.50 -4.53
N LYS A 140 9.28 -19.76 -4.91
CA LYS A 140 9.56 -20.14 -6.30
C LYS A 140 8.42 -19.74 -7.24
N VAL A 141 7.18 -20.04 -6.86
CA VAL A 141 5.98 -19.66 -7.65
C VAL A 141 5.83 -18.14 -7.75
N ILE A 142 6.18 -17.39 -6.71
CA ILE A 142 6.17 -15.92 -6.74
C ILE A 142 7.19 -15.39 -7.76
N GLU A 143 8.42 -15.89 -7.74
CA GLU A 143 9.45 -15.48 -8.69
C GLU A 143 9.11 -15.90 -10.14
N GLU A 144 8.57 -17.10 -10.34
CA GLU A 144 8.07 -17.54 -11.64
C GLU A 144 6.93 -16.65 -12.17
N ASN A 145 5.96 -16.29 -11.33
CA ASN A 145 4.90 -15.36 -11.73
C ASN A 145 5.43 -13.96 -12.04
N LYS A 146 6.38 -13.47 -11.26
CA LYS A 146 7.01 -12.16 -11.47
C LYS A 146 7.73 -12.11 -12.81
N THR A 147 8.58 -13.11 -13.08
CA THR A 147 9.31 -13.22 -14.36
C THR A 147 8.37 -13.41 -15.55
N ALA A 148 7.29 -14.20 -15.41
CA ALA A 148 6.28 -14.36 -16.44
C ALA A 148 5.55 -13.03 -16.74
N HIS A 149 5.18 -12.26 -15.70
CA HIS A 149 4.55 -10.97 -15.86
C HIS A 149 5.48 -9.94 -16.52
N GLU A 150 6.75 -9.89 -16.13
CA GLU A 150 7.77 -9.06 -16.77
C GLU A 150 7.94 -9.41 -18.25
N ALA A 151 7.97 -10.70 -18.59
CA ALA A 151 8.04 -11.17 -19.97
C ALA A 151 6.79 -10.79 -20.79
N GLU A 152 5.59 -10.87 -20.21
CA GLU A 152 4.34 -10.45 -20.87
C GLU A 152 4.32 -8.95 -21.17
N LEU A 153 4.78 -8.13 -20.21
CA LEU A 153 4.92 -6.68 -20.43
C LEU A 153 5.91 -6.38 -21.56
N ALA A 154 7.08 -7.04 -21.55
CA ALA A 154 8.08 -6.88 -22.60
C ALA A 154 7.53 -7.25 -23.99
N ALA A 155 6.74 -8.33 -24.09
CA ALA A 155 6.10 -8.74 -25.35
C ALA A 155 5.11 -7.69 -25.87
N LYS A 156 4.25 -7.14 -24.99
CA LYS A 156 3.31 -6.07 -25.36
C LYS A 156 4.01 -4.79 -25.78
N ASP A 157 5.12 -4.45 -25.14
CA ASP A 157 5.88 -3.26 -25.51
C ASP A 157 6.61 -3.44 -26.84
N GLU A 158 7.06 -4.65 -27.17
CA GLU A 158 7.61 -4.94 -28.50
C GLU A 158 6.55 -4.83 -29.61
N GLU A 159 5.32 -5.30 -29.35
CA GLU A 159 4.20 -5.09 -30.28
C GLU A 159 3.95 -3.59 -30.55
N LYS A 160 3.88 -2.78 -29.48
CA LYS A 160 3.73 -1.32 -29.62
C LYS A 160 4.90 -0.70 -30.39
N ARG A 161 6.13 -1.15 -30.17
CA ARG A 161 7.31 -0.68 -30.92
C ARG A 161 7.23 -1.03 -32.40
N GLU A 162 6.74 -2.22 -32.74
CA GLU A 162 6.50 -2.61 -34.14
C GLU A 162 5.46 -1.69 -34.79
N VAL A 163 4.34 -1.40 -34.10
CA VAL A 163 3.34 -0.43 -34.59
C VAL A 163 3.98 0.93 -34.90
N ILE A 164 4.81 1.43 -33.97
CA ILE A 164 5.51 2.70 -34.15
C ILE A 164 6.47 2.62 -35.36
N ARG A 165 7.21 1.52 -35.54
CA ARG A 165 8.08 1.31 -36.70
C ARG A 165 7.30 1.31 -38.02
N GLN A 166 6.15 0.63 -38.07
CA GLN A 166 5.28 0.60 -39.25
C GLN A 166 4.72 1.98 -39.59
N LEU A 167 4.26 2.73 -38.58
CA LEU A 167 3.77 4.09 -38.76
C LEU A 167 4.88 5.03 -39.22
N ALA A 168 6.08 4.93 -38.65
CA ALA A 168 7.24 5.74 -39.03
C ALA A 168 7.62 5.49 -40.50
N SER A 169 7.72 4.23 -40.92
CA SER A 169 7.98 3.85 -42.32
C SER A 169 6.95 4.46 -43.28
N SER A 170 5.67 4.41 -42.90
CA SER A 170 4.57 4.98 -43.71
C SER A 170 4.65 6.51 -43.82
N ILE A 171 4.99 7.19 -42.72
CA ILE A 171 5.21 8.63 -42.72
C ILE A 171 6.37 9.00 -43.66
N ASP A 172 7.46 8.24 -43.65
CA ASP A 172 8.62 8.51 -44.51
C ASP A 172 8.31 8.29 -45.99
N MET A 173 7.53 7.25 -46.34
CA MET A 173 7.01 7.08 -47.71
C MET A 173 6.17 8.29 -48.17
N VAL A 174 5.25 8.75 -47.32
CA VAL A 174 4.40 9.91 -47.62
C VAL A 174 5.23 11.19 -47.75
N LYS A 175 6.26 11.37 -46.91
CA LYS A 175 7.19 12.51 -47.03
C LYS A 175 7.96 12.47 -48.35
N GLN A 176 8.46 11.30 -48.76
CA GLN A 176 9.19 11.14 -50.02
C GLN A 176 8.31 11.46 -51.23
N GLU A 177 7.05 11.01 -51.22
CA GLU A 177 6.12 11.34 -52.29
C GLU A 177 5.79 12.84 -52.32
N ASN A 178 5.53 13.44 -51.15
CA ASN A 178 5.32 14.88 -51.05
C ASN A 178 6.51 15.69 -51.57
N TYR A 179 7.73 15.22 -51.31
CA TYR A 179 8.94 15.82 -51.87
C TYR A 179 8.95 15.74 -53.40
N THR A 180 8.68 14.55 -53.96
CA THR A 180 8.63 14.32 -55.41
C THR A 180 7.58 15.21 -56.09
N LEU A 181 6.37 15.28 -55.53
CA LEU A 181 5.29 16.13 -56.05
C LEU A 181 5.66 17.62 -56.02
N ARG A 182 6.30 18.08 -54.94
CA ARG A 182 6.78 19.47 -54.83
C ARG A 182 7.86 19.79 -55.86
N GLU A 183 8.77 18.86 -56.13
CA GLU A 183 9.78 19.04 -57.18
C GLU A 183 9.17 19.10 -58.58
N LEU A 184 8.19 18.23 -58.88
CA LEU A 184 7.46 18.30 -60.15
C LEU A 184 6.75 19.66 -60.34
N LEU A 185 6.17 20.21 -59.28
CA LEU A 185 5.49 21.52 -59.31
C LEU A 185 6.45 22.71 -59.48
N LYS A 186 7.70 22.60 -59.03
CA LYS A 186 8.71 23.66 -59.23
C LYS A 186 9.26 23.69 -60.66
N SER A 187 9.15 22.60 -61.41
CA SER A 187 9.65 22.54 -62.79
C SER A 187 8.73 23.35 -63.74
N PRO A 188 9.23 24.32 -64.53
CA PRO A 188 8.36 25.34 -65.14
C PRO A 188 7.68 24.95 -66.46
N ASN A 189 7.75 23.71 -66.95
CA ASN A 189 7.33 23.39 -68.33
C ASN A 189 6.53 22.09 -68.48
N PRO A 190 5.21 22.15 -68.77
CA PRO A 190 4.38 20.99 -69.11
C PRO A 190 4.27 20.80 -70.63
N LYS A 191 5.36 20.97 -71.37
CA LYS A 191 5.37 20.85 -72.84
C LYS A 191 6.60 20.10 -73.30
N HIS A 192 6.60 18.78 -73.09
CA HIS A 192 7.25 17.75 -73.91
C HIS A 192 7.36 16.47 -73.07
N HIS A 193 6.36 15.58 -73.19
CA HIS A 193 6.63 14.15 -73.06
C HIS A 193 5.87 13.41 -74.17
N PRO A 194 6.56 12.60 -74.99
CA PRO A 194 5.91 11.77 -76.00
C PRO A 194 5.12 10.67 -75.30
N ALA A 195 4.05 10.23 -75.96
CA ALA A 195 3.24 9.10 -75.60
C ALA A 195 4.11 7.85 -75.36
N ALA A 196 4.35 7.49 -74.10
CA ALA A 196 4.86 6.18 -73.73
C ALA A 196 4.44 5.83 -72.29
N ALA A 197 3.74 4.72 -72.19
CA ALA A 197 3.36 3.99 -70.98
C ALA A 197 2.39 4.71 -70.02
N ALA A 198 1.13 4.35 -70.17
CA ALA A 198 0.13 4.37 -69.11
C ALA A 198 0.67 3.58 -67.89
N GLN A 199 1.26 4.29 -66.94
CA GLN A 199 1.32 3.88 -65.55
C GLN A 199 0.59 4.95 -64.75
N PRO A 200 -0.31 4.59 -63.83
CA PRO A 200 -1.00 5.58 -63.02
C PRO A 200 0.06 6.28 -62.16
N ARG A 201 0.46 7.50 -62.53
CA ARG A 201 1.35 8.37 -61.74
C ARG A 201 0.58 8.99 -60.58
N GLY A 202 -0.11 8.16 -59.81
CA GLY A 202 -0.82 8.54 -58.61
C GLY A 202 -0.35 7.62 -57.50
N PHE A 203 0.13 8.19 -56.39
CA PHE A 203 0.47 7.46 -55.19
C PHE A 203 -0.65 6.48 -54.84
N ASP A 204 -0.37 5.18 -54.93
CA ASP A 204 -1.37 4.16 -54.65
C ASP A 204 -1.53 4.00 -53.13
N LEU A 205 -2.39 4.84 -52.56
CA LEU A 205 -2.79 4.78 -51.15
C LEU A 205 -3.24 3.37 -50.77
N ARG A 206 -3.77 2.57 -51.70
CA ARG A 206 -4.22 1.19 -51.43
C ARG A 206 -3.04 0.31 -51.03
N LYS A 207 -1.89 0.47 -51.69
CA LYS A 207 -0.66 -0.28 -51.38
C LYS A 207 -0.14 0.07 -49.99
N LEU A 208 -0.17 1.35 -49.62
CA LEU A 208 0.19 1.80 -48.26
C LEU A 208 -0.79 1.24 -47.22
N THR A 209 -2.10 1.29 -47.48
CA THR A 209 -3.11 0.82 -46.52
C THR A 209 -3.15 -0.68 -46.34
N MET A 210 -2.77 -1.47 -47.36
CA MET A 210 -2.73 -2.93 -47.25
C MET A 210 -1.63 -3.43 -46.31
N ASP A 211 -0.48 -2.77 -46.31
CA ASP A 211 0.62 -3.10 -45.39
C ASP A 211 0.36 -2.51 -44.00
N LEU A 212 -0.18 -1.29 -43.92
CA LEU A 212 -0.35 -0.50 -42.67
C LEU A 212 -1.62 -0.80 -41.88
N PHE A 213 -2.66 -1.42 -42.46
CA PHE A 213 -3.90 -1.76 -41.74
C PHE A 213 -4.22 -3.25 -41.83
N SER A 214 -3.20 -4.09 -42.07
CA SER A 214 -3.35 -5.52 -41.89
C SER A 214 -3.80 -5.78 -40.45
N ALA A 215 -4.88 -6.54 -40.30
CA ALA A 215 -5.83 -6.52 -39.18
C ALA A 215 -5.28 -6.63 -37.75
N LYS A 216 -3.98 -6.91 -37.57
CA LYS A 216 -3.31 -7.04 -36.27
C LYS A 216 -3.19 -5.72 -35.51
N LEU A 217 -3.08 -4.58 -36.20
CA LEU A 217 -2.84 -3.28 -35.55
C LEU A 217 -3.99 -2.75 -34.69
N PHE A 218 -5.21 -3.24 -34.92
CA PHE A 218 -6.40 -2.81 -34.20
C PHE A 218 -7.18 -3.96 -33.55
N THR A 219 -6.76 -5.21 -33.73
CA THR A 219 -7.26 -6.33 -32.93
C THR A 219 -6.61 -6.31 -31.55
N GLY A 220 -6.92 -5.28 -30.77
CA GLY A 220 -6.75 -5.36 -29.33
C GLY A 220 -7.67 -6.45 -28.81
N GLN A 221 -7.20 -7.70 -28.77
CA GLN A 221 -7.86 -8.76 -28.00
C GLN A 221 -7.80 -8.34 -26.54
N ARG A 222 -8.83 -7.60 -26.11
CA ARG A 222 -9.11 -7.35 -24.70
C ARG A 222 -9.57 -8.69 -24.13
N LYS A 223 -8.63 -9.60 -23.84
CA LYS A 223 -8.92 -10.77 -23.02
C LYS A 223 -9.30 -10.25 -21.65
N HIS A 224 -10.60 -10.20 -21.37
CA HIS A 224 -11.12 -10.05 -20.03
C HIS A 224 -10.70 -11.32 -19.26
N SER A 225 -9.49 -11.34 -18.72
CA SER A 225 -9.04 -12.42 -17.86
C SER A 225 -9.37 -12.04 -16.43
N GLY A 226 -10.48 -12.57 -15.94
CA GLY A 226 -10.87 -12.51 -14.53
C GLY A 226 -12.33 -12.92 -14.36
N PRO A 227 -12.65 -13.92 -13.51
CA PRO A 227 -14.04 -14.20 -13.18
C PRO A 227 -14.62 -12.96 -12.49
N MET A 228 -15.69 -12.42 -13.07
CA MET A 228 -16.51 -11.41 -12.43
C MET A 228 -17.17 -12.08 -11.23
N VAL A 229 -16.55 -11.96 -10.06
CA VAL A 229 -17.17 -12.35 -8.79
C VAL A 229 -18.31 -11.36 -8.57
N ALA A 230 -19.51 -11.79 -8.93
CA ALA A 230 -20.73 -11.13 -8.53
C ALA A 230 -20.86 -11.25 -7.01
N LEU A 231 -20.88 -10.09 -6.34
CA LEU A 231 -21.38 -9.94 -4.97
C LEU A 231 -22.91 -9.88 -4.99
#